data_AF-A0A3M1QB98-F1
#
_entry.id   AF-A0A3M1QB98-F1
#
_cell.length_a   1.000
_cell.length_b   1.000
_cell.length_c   1.000
_cell.angle_alpha   90.00
_cell.angle_beta   90.00
_cell.angle_gamma   90.00
#
_symmetry.space_group_name_H-M   'P 1'
#
loop_
_entity.id
_entity.type
_entity.pdbx_description
1 polymer ?
#
loop_
_entity_poly.entity_id
_entity_poly.type
_entity_poly.pdbx_seq_one_letter_code
_entity_poly.pdbx_strand_id
1 'polypeptide(L)'
;MMDLMPTEDDRELRRDLRLLVRFIDVYCTQRHADRTKAPPQLKTHDIRSLYGRDVELCEECTRLLGHALVKRSLCPLEPKPACKHCPQHCYHPKYREAIREVMAFSGRKLVLSGRLDYLFHLLF
;
A
#
# COMPACT_ATOMS: atom_id res chain seq x y z
N MET A 1 7.27 -0.54 33.25
CA MET A 1 6.03 -0.80 32.50
C MET A 1 5.70 0.49 31.77
N MET A 2 6.30 0.67 30.60
CA MET A 2 6.36 1.94 29.87
C MET A 2 5.41 1.83 28.69
N ASP A 3 4.47 2.78 28.60
CA ASP A 3 3.33 2.79 27.69
C ASP A 3 3.69 2.49 26.23
N LEU A 4 3.21 1.34 25.74
CA LEU A 4 3.14 1.02 24.31
C LEU A 4 1.87 1.65 23.71
N MET A 5 1.73 2.96 23.84
CA MET A 5 0.69 3.72 23.14
C MET A 5 1.28 4.17 21.79
N PRO A 6 0.81 3.66 20.64
CA PRO A 6 1.35 4.05 19.34
C PRO A 6 1.17 5.57 19.12
N THR A 7 2.22 6.23 18.64
CA THR A 7 2.19 7.67 18.32
C THR A 7 1.20 7.95 17.18
N GLU A 8 0.78 9.21 16.99
CA GLU A 8 -0.10 9.57 15.86
C GLU A 8 0.52 9.22 14.51
N ASP A 9 1.84 9.40 14.39
CA ASP A 9 2.64 9.02 13.24
C ASP A 9 2.60 7.50 12.98
N ASP A 10 2.63 6.68 14.04
CA ASP A 10 2.50 5.22 13.92
C ASP A 10 1.11 4.81 13.42
N ARG A 11 0.07 5.53 13.85
CA ARG A 11 -1.32 5.29 13.43
C ARG A 11 -1.52 5.66 11.96
N GLU A 12 -0.99 6.80 11.52
CA GLU A 12 -1.03 7.21 10.12
C GLU A 12 -0.25 6.24 9.24
N LEU A 13 0.98 5.91 9.62
CA LEU A 13 1.79 4.93 8.89
C LEU A 13 1.05 3.60 8.76
N ARG A 14 0.48 3.07 9.85
CA ARG A 14 -0.28 1.81 9.80
C ARG A 14 -1.48 1.90 8.85
N ARG A 15 -2.18 3.04 8.77
CA ARG A 15 -3.29 3.26 7.82
C ARG A 15 -2.79 3.25 6.38
N ASP A 16 -1.67 3.90 6.10
CA ASP A 16 -1.07 3.92 4.75
C ASP A 16 -0.61 2.54 4.30
N LEU A 17 0.10 1.81 5.17
CA LEU A 17 0.56 0.46 4.86
C LEU A 17 -0.64 -0.46 4.58
N ARG A 18 -1.71 -0.37 5.39
CA ARG A 18 -2.95 -1.11 5.16
C ARG A 18 -3.59 -0.76 3.82
N LEU A 19 -3.58 0.52 3.44
CA LEU A 19 -4.12 0.98 2.16
C LEU A 19 -3.34 0.40 0.98
N LEU A 20 -2.00 0.39 1.07
CA LEU A 20 -1.14 -0.20 0.05
C LEU A 20 -1.42 -1.69 -0.15
N VAL A 21 -1.56 -2.45 0.95
CA VAL A 21 -1.95 -3.87 0.88
C VAL A 21 -3.29 -4.02 0.16
N ARG A 22 -4.31 -3.26 0.58
CA ARG A 22 -5.65 -3.31 -0.02
C ARG A 22 -5.64 -3.01 -1.52
N PHE A 23 -4.90 -1.99 -1.93
CA PHE A 23 -4.86 -1.55 -3.31
C PHE A 23 -4.16 -2.57 -4.21
N ILE A 24 -3.05 -3.13 -3.74
CA ILE A 24 -2.32 -4.18 -4.46
C ILE A 24 -3.13 -5.48 -4.52
N ASP A 25 -3.84 -5.84 -3.44
CA ASP A 25 -4.77 -6.98 -3.39
C ASP A 25 -5.88 -6.86 -4.45
N VAL A 26 -6.57 -5.72 -4.49
CA VAL A 26 -7.62 -5.44 -5.50
C VAL A 26 -7.04 -5.48 -6.92
N TYR A 27 -5.87 -4.87 -7.13
CA TYR A 27 -5.23 -4.85 -8.44
C TYR A 27 -4.86 -6.26 -8.88
N CYS A 28 -4.13 -7.00 -8.05
CA CYS A 28 -3.70 -8.37 -8.37
C CYS A 28 -4.91 -9.29 -8.61
N THR A 29 -5.96 -9.15 -7.82
CA THR A 29 -7.15 -9.99 -7.96
C THR A 29 -7.88 -9.75 -9.29
N GLN A 30 -8.02 -8.49 -9.70
CA GLN A 30 -8.82 -8.14 -10.89
C GLN A 30 -8.01 -8.06 -12.19
N ARG A 31 -6.76 -7.59 -12.14
CA ARG A 31 -5.89 -7.45 -13.32
C ARG A 31 -5.04 -8.67 -13.62
N HIS A 32 -4.70 -9.45 -12.59
CA HIS A 32 -3.89 -10.66 -12.70
C HIS A 32 -4.69 -11.88 -12.23
N ALA A 33 -5.92 -12.01 -12.73
CA ALA A 33 -6.82 -13.10 -12.35
C ALA A 33 -6.30 -14.49 -12.75
N ASP A 34 -5.54 -14.54 -13.85
CA ASP A 34 -4.95 -15.71 -14.49
C ASP A 34 -3.60 -16.14 -13.92
N ARG A 35 -2.96 -15.31 -13.09
CA ARG A 35 -1.63 -15.60 -12.53
C ARG A 35 -1.73 -16.47 -11.28
N THR A 36 -0.74 -17.32 -11.07
CA THR A 36 -0.55 -18.04 -9.80
C THR A 36 -0.35 -17.06 -8.66
N LYS A 37 -1.09 -17.26 -7.57
CA LYS A 37 -1.05 -16.44 -6.36
C LYS A 37 -0.66 -17.31 -5.17
N ALA A 38 0.04 -16.71 -4.24
CA ALA A 38 0.40 -17.31 -2.98
C ALA A 38 0.42 -16.23 -1.89
N PRO A 39 0.37 -16.61 -0.61
CA PRO A 39 0.59 -15.68 0.49
C PRO A 39 1.92 -14.92 0.31
N PRO A 40 1.93 -13.57 0.39
CA PRO A 40 3.15 -12.80 0.18
C PRO A 40 4.14 -13.06 1.32
N GLN A 41 5.32 -13.57 0.97
CA GLN A 41 6.39 -13.82 1.92
C GLN A 41 7.32 -12.61 2.00
N LEU A 42 7.08 -11.72 2.98
CA LEU A 42 7.87 -10.51 3.19
C LEU A 42 8.60 -10.58 4.53
N LYS A 43 9.90 -10.27 4.53
CA LYS A 43 10.73 -10.28 5.75
C LYS A 43 10.48 -9.08 6.67
N THR A 44 9.88 -8.01 6.14
CA THR A 44 9.83 -6.69 6.81
C THR A 44 8.50 -6.40 7.48
N HIS A 45 7.39 -6.99 7.00
CA HIS A 45 6.06 -6.68 7.47
C HIS A 45 5.18 -7.93 7.47
N ASP A 46 4.46 -8.16 8.56
CA ASP A 46 3.41 -9.17 8.61
C ASP A 46 2.12 -8.61 7.98
N ILE A 47 1.79 -9.10 6.79
CA ILE A 47 0.64 -8.63 6.01
C ILE A 47 -0.68 -9.02 6.67
N ARG A 48 -0.76 -10.21 7.29
CA ARG A 48 -1.97 -10.66 7.97
C ARG A 48 -2.29 -9.75 9.15
N SER A 49 -1.27 -9.39 9.93
CA SER A 49 -1.42 -8.45 11.05
C SER A 49 -1.79 -7.03 10.59
N LEU A 50 -1.17 -6.52 9.53
CA LEU A 50 -1.45 -5.16 9.01
C LEU A 50 -2.86 -5.04 8.42
N TYR A 51 -3.29 -6.05 7.65
CA TYR A 51 -4.53 -5.98 6.89
C TYR A 51 -5.72 -6.61 7.62
N GLY A 52 -5.48 -7.54 8.55
CA GLY A 52 -6.51 -8.24 9.32
C GLY A 52 -7.16 -9.42 8.61
N ARG A 53 -6.67 -9.78 7.41
CA ARG A 53 -7.10 -10.96 6.65
C ARG A 53 -5.98 -11.48 5.76
N ASP A 54 -6.07 -12.75 5.38
CA ASP A 54 -5.13 -13.35 4.45
C ASP A 54 -5.33 -12.77 3.03
N VAL A 55 -4.21 -12.65 2.30
CA VAL A 55 -4.17 -12.19 0.90
C VAL A 55 -3.24 -13.09 0.12
N GLU A 56 -3.57 -13.30 -1.15
CA GLU A 56 -2.73 -14.03 -2.09
C GLU A 56 -2.39 -13.12 -3.25
N LEU A 57 -1.10 -12.98 -3.51
CA LEU A 57 -0.57 -12.09 -4.55
C LEU A 57 0.27 -12.90 -5.53
N CYS A 58 0.30 -12.48 -6.79
CA CYS A 58 1.28 -12.99 -7.72
C CYS A 58 2.68 -12.48 -7.33
N GLU A 59 3.72 -13.10 -7.86
CA GLU A 59 5.11 -12.78 -7.51
C GLU A 59 5.45 -11.29 -7.76
N GLU A 60 4.96 -10.72 -8.87
CA GLU A 60 5.17 -9.31 -9.21
C GLU A 60 4.50 -8.37 -8.19
N CYS A 61 3.25 -8.63 -7.84
CA CYS A 61 2.52 -7.84 -6.85
C CYS A 61 3.13 -7.99 -5.44
N THR A 62 3.66 -9.16 -5.10
CA THR A 62 4.42 -9.38 -3.86
C THR A 62 5.69 -8.52 -3.82
N ARG A 63 6.47 -8.49 -4.90
CA ARG A 63 7.67 -7.64 -5.01
C ARG A 63 7.33 -6.15 -4.92
N LEU A 64 6.27 -5.73 -5.61
CA LEU A 64 5.79 -4.35 -5.57
C LEU A 64 5.35 -3.94 -4.16
N LEU A 65 4.58 -4.80 -3.48
CA LEU A 65 4.13 -4.57 -2.10
C LEU A 65 5.30 -4.44 -1.14
N GLY A 66 6.26 -5.37 -1.19
CA GLY A 66 7.44 -5.34 -0.35
C GLY A 66 8.23 -4.04 -0.50
N HIS A 67 8.45 -3.60 -1.74
CA HIS A 67 9.12 -2.32 -2.00
C HIS A 67 8.32 -1.12 -1.48
N ALA A 68 6.99 -1.12 -1.69
CA ALA A 68 6.11 -0.02 -1.24
C ALA A 68 6.09 0.14 0.28
N LEU A 69 5.96 -0.96 1.01
CA LEU A 69 5.93 -0.95 2.47
C LEU A 69 7.24 -0.43 3.04
N VAL A 70 8.38 -0.95 2.56
CA VAL A 70 9.71 -0.50 3.02
C VAL A 70 9.91 0.99 2.75
N LYS A 71 9.55 1.49 1.56
CA LYS A 71 9.74 2.90 1.22
C LYS A 71 8.83 3.84 2.02
N ARG A 72 7.58 3.43 2.33
CA ARG A 72 6.69 4.24 3.16
C ARG A 72 7.15 4.24 4.62
N SER A 73 7.58 3.09 5.15
CA SER A 73 8.07 2.96 6.54
C SER A 73 9.39 3.69 6.80
N LEU A 74 10.27 3.78 5.79
CA LEU A 74 11.58 4.45 5.92
C LEU A 74 11.61 5.87 5.35
N CYS A 75 10.46 6.50 5.10
CA CYS A 75 10.42 7.85 4.55
C CYS A 75 10.95 8.87 5.60
N PRO A 76 12.00 9.65 5.29
CA PRO A 76 12.61 10.57 6.26
C PRO A 76 11.92 11.94 6.33
N LEU A 77 10.84 12.16 5.58
CA LEU A 77 10.17 13.46 5.50
C LEU A 77 9.05 13.56 6.52
N GLU A 78 8.99 14.67 7.25
CA GLU A 78 7.95 14.99 8.22
C GLU A 78 7.43 16.43 7.96
N PRO A 79 6.14 16.62 7.62
CA PRO A 79 5.13 15.60 7.39
C PRO A 79 5.41 14.77 6.12
N LYS A 80 5.00 13.49 6.11
CA LYS A 80 5.25 12.54 5.02
C LYS A 80 4.36 12.88 3.80
N PRO A 81 4.87 13.49 2.72
CA PRO A 81 4.03 13.86 1.58
C PRO A 81 3.52 12.61 0.86
N ALA A 82 2.44 12.77 0.09
CA ALA A 82 2.05 11.76 -0.88
C ALA A 82 3.22 11.53 -1.87
N CYS A 83 3.51 10.27 -2.21
CA CYS A 83 4.64 9.93 -3.10
C CYS A 83 4.60 10.68 -4.44
N LYS A 84 3.40 11.05 -4.93
CA LYS A 84 3.20 11.85 -6.15
C LYS A 84 3.72 13.29 -6.04
N HIS A 85 3.78 13.85 -4.83
CA HIS A 85 4.24 15.20 -4.52
C HIS A 85 5.58 15.20 -3.77
N CYS A 86 6.25 14.04 -3.69
CA CYS A 86 7.49 13.94 -2.94
C CYS A 86 8.62 14.71 -3.66
N PRO A 87 9.32 15.64 -2.97
CA PRO A 87 10.39 16.44 -3.58
C PRO A 87 11.61 15.59 -3.96
N GLN A 88 11.80 14.45 -3.30
CA GLN A 88 12.93 13.55 -3.51
C GLN A 88 12.45 12.12 -3.74
N HIS A 89 12.44 11.75 -5.01
CA HIS A 89 11.75 10.60 -5.55
C HIS A 89 12.53 9.29 -5.33
N CYS A 90 12.48 8.73 -4.12
CA CYS A 90 13.26 7.55 -3.65
C CYS A 90 12.87 6.17 -4.25
N TYR A 91 11.93 6.16 -5.18
CA TYR A 91 11.32 4.99 -5.81
C TYR A 91 12.02 4.69 -7.14
N HIS A 92 12.39 3.43 -7.41
CA HIS A 92 12.88 3.05 -8.73
C HIS A 92 11.80 3.34 -9.79
N PRO A 93 12.14 3.90 -10.96
CA PRO A 93 11.16 4.33 -11.98
C PRO A 93 10.14 3.24 -12.34
N LYS A 94 10.60 2.02 -12.59
CA LYS A 94 9.73 0.85 -12.87
C LYS A 94 8.69 0.58 -11.76
N TYR A 95 9.10 0.62 -10.49
CA TYR A 95 8.17 0.43 -9.37
C TYR A 95 7.22 1.63 -9.21
N ARG A 96 7.65 2.83 -9.61
CA ARG A 96 6.82 4.04 -9.55
C ARG A 96 5.67 3.98 -10.55
N GLU A 97 5.94 3.53 -11.76
CA GLU A 97 4.90 3.34 -12.78
C GLU A 97 3.91 2.27 -12.35
N ALA A 98 4.40 1.11 -11.89
CA ALA A 98 3.55 0.04 -11.39
C ALA A 98 2.66 0.49 -10.22
N ILE A 99 3.22 1.20 -9.22
CA ILE A 99 2.38 1.66 -8.09
C ILE A 99 1.38 2.73 -8.54
N ARG A 100 1.73 3.62 -9.48
CA ARG A 100 0.78 4.61 -10.02
C ARG A 100 -0.38 3.93 -10.73
N GLU A 101 -0.11 2.89 -11.51
CA GLU A 101 -1.15 2.10 -12.16
C GLU A 101 -2.06 1.42 -11.14
N VAL A 102 -1.49 0.78 -10.12
CA VAL A 102 -2.23 0.18 -9.01
C VAL A 102 -3.12 1.22 -8.33
N MET A 103 -2.59 2.40 -8.00
CA MET A 103 -3.36 3.45 -7.33
C MET A 103 -4.51 3.95 -8.20
N ALA A 104 -4.29 4.16 -9.49
CA ALA A 104 -5.32 4.62 -10.42
C ALA A 104 -6.40 3.55 -10.67
N PHE A 105 -6.02 2.29 -10.83
CA PHE A 105 -6.96 1.20 -11.07
C PHE A 105 -7.78 0.88 -9.81
N SER A 106 -7.10 0.57 -8.71
CA SER A 106 -7.74 0.15 -7.47
C SER A 106 -8.54 1.29 -6.83
N GLY A 107 -8.04 2.52 -6.93
CA GLY A 107 -8.79 3.72 -6.54
C GLY A 107 -10.15 3.74 -7.23
N ARG A 108 -10.18 3.81 -8.56
CA ARG A 108 -11.42 3.82 -9.37
C ARG A 108 -12.36 2.65 -9.04
N LYS A 109 -11.82 1.43 -8.90
CA LYS A 109 -12.64 0.25 -8.57
C LYS A 109 -13.27 0.35 -7.19
N LEU A 110 -12.54 0.85 -6.19
CA LEU A 110 -13.07 1.02 -4.84
C LEU A 110 -14.11 2.14 -4.77
N VAL A 111 -13.96 3.23 -5.55
CA VAL A 111 -14.99 4.27 -5.70
C VAL A 111 -16.31 3.65 -6.17
N LEU A 112 -16.26 2.93 -7.28
CA LEU A 112 -17.43 2.36 -7.94
C LEU A 112 -18.13 1.30 -7.07
N SER A 113 -17.44 0.74 -6.08
CA SER A 113 -18.01 -0.21 -5.11
C SER A 113 -18.80 0.44 -3.96
N GLY A 114 -19.00 1.77 -3.97
CA GLY A 114 -19.91 2.45 -3.03
C GLY A 114 -19.27 2.97 -1.74
N ARG A 115 -17.94 3.04 -1.63
CA ARG A 115 -17.24 3.67 -0.49
C ARG A 115 -16.76 5.08 -0.84
N LEU A 116 -17.71 6.01 -0.91
CA LEU A 116 -17.50 7.42 -1.29
C LEU A 116 -16.64 8.19 -0.26
N ASP A 117 -16.60 7.77 1.00
CA ASP A 117 -15.94 8.49 2.10
C ASP A 117 -14.40 8.55 1.98
N TYR A 118 -13.81 7.63 1.22
CA TYR A 118 -12.34 7.47 1.12
C TYR A 118 -11.69 8.33 0.02
N LEU A 119 -12.47 8.99 -0.83
CA LEU A 119 -11.95 9.68 -2.01
C LEU A 119 -11.50 11.12 -1.75
N PHE A 120 -12.24 11.86 -0.93
CA PHE A 120 -12.00 13.29 -0.73
C PHE A 120 -10.74 13.56 0.11
N HIS A 121 -10.40 12.67 1.05
CA HIS A 121 -9.19 12.79 1.88
C HIS A 121 -7.92 12.22 1.24
N LEU A 122 -8.02 11.46 0.14
CA LEU A 122 -6.89 10.73 -0.45
C LEU A 122 -6.39 11.32 -1.77
N LEU A 123 -7.22 12.14 -2.43
CA LEU A 123 -6.89 12.78 -3.70
C LEU A 123 -6.50 14.26 -3.55
N PHE A 124 -6.92 14.93 -2.47
CA PHE A 124 -6.63 16.33 -2.13
C PHE A 124 -5.81 16.42 -0.86
#